data_AF-A0A243AFG1-F1
#
_entry.id   AF-A0A243AFG1-F1
#
_cell.length_a   1.000
_cell.length_b   1.000
_cell.length_c   1.000
_cell.angle_alpha   90.00
_cell.angle_beta   90.00
_cell.angle_gamma   90.00
#
_symmetry.space_group_name_H-M   'P 1'
#
loop_
_entity.id
_entity.type
_entity.pdbx_description
1 polymer ?
#
loop_
_entity_poly.entity_id
_entity_poly.type
_entity_poly.pdbx_seq_one_letter_code
_entity_poly.pdbx_strand_id
1 'polypeptide(L)'
;MSIEVKKEDIIQHGMEIFRSIGAHHVCNVCIKSGNSCCFSCQHLQDGVGCQKRNTACTAWLCGIQSFLFDQIGLLDEWNSFWSEIPGQMFRRDSTPDNVRIKSFIDMKKLDSRGGLLLVERLNSYIQEGGDIGKLERHLSKTYN
;
A
#
# COMPACT_ATOMS: atom_id res chain seq x y z
N MET A 1 24.82 8.98 4.94
CA MET A 1 25.29 8.70 3.55
C MET A 1 24.05 8.43 2.73
N SER A 2 23.94 8.97 1.52
CA SER A 2 22.81 8.72 0.60
C SER A 2 23.29 7.96 -0.62
N ILE A 3 22.45 7.10 -1.18
CA ILE A 3 22.68 6.36 -2.42
C ILE A 3 21.77 6.92 -3.51
N GLU A 4 22.22 6.86 -4.76
CA GLU A 4 21.42 7.21 -5.93
C GLU A 4 20.83 5.93 -6.52
N VAL A 5 19.52 5.92 -6.75
CA VAL A 5 18.76 4.76 -7.20
C VAL A 5 17.74 5.16 -8.27
N LYS A 6 17.32 4.22 -9.11
CA LYS A 6 16.29 4.50 -10.11
C LYS A 6 14.91 4.55 -9.46
N LYS A 7 14.04 5.41 -9.97
CA LYS A 7 12.63 5.49 -9.59
C LYS A 7 11.92 4.14 -9.69
N GLU A 8 12.19 3.38 -10.75
CA GLU A 8 11.58 2.07 -10.98
C GLU A 8 11.97 1.08 -9.88
N ASP A 9 13.22 1.13 -9.39
CA ASP A 9 13.68 0.29 -8.29
C ASP A 9 12.99 0.65 -6.97
N ILE A 10 12.70 1.94 -6.73
CA ILE A 10 11.93 2.40 -5.57
C ILE A 10 10.49 1.88 -5.61
N ILE A 11 9.83 2.00 -6.76
CA ILE A 11 8.46 1.50 -6.96
C ILE A 11 8.45 -0.03 -6.77
N GLN A 12 9.42 -0.74 -7.37
CA GLN A 12 9.53 -2.19 -7.28
C GLN A 12 9.76 -2.64 -5.83
N HIS A 13 10.64 -1.98 -5.09
CA HIS A 13 10.89 -2.24 -3.66
C HIS A 13 9.62 -2.06 -2.82
N GLY A 14 8.89 -0.96 -3.01
CA GLY A 14 7.62 -0.73 -2.35
C GLY A 14 6.61 -1.86 -2.65
N MET A 15 6.49 -2.26 -3.91
CA MET A 15 5.61 -3.35 -4.32
C MET A 15 6.02 -4.71 -3.74
N GLU A 16 7.31 -4.96 -3.57
CA GLU A 16 7.80 -6.18 -2.93
C GLU A 16 7.49 -6.21 -1.44
N ILE A 17 7.58 -5.08 -0.74
CA ILE A 17 7.11 -4.96 0.66
C ILE A 17 5.64 -5.35 0.76
N PHE A 18 4.77 -4.79 -0.10
CA PHE A 18 3.34 -5.14 -0.14
C PHE A 18 3.11 -6.65 -0.34
N ARG A 19 3.94 -7.31 -1.17
CA ARG A 19 3.85 -8.77 -1.38
C ARG A 19 4.30 -9.52 -0.13
N SER A 20 5.45 -9.16 0.42
CA SER A 20 6.07 -9.81 1.59
C SER A 20 5.19 -9.76 2.83
N ILE A 21 4.47 -8.66 3.05
CA ILE A 21 3.56 -8.51 4.20
C ILE A 21 2.14 -9.07 3.97
N GLY A 22 1.87 -9.65 2.79
CA GLY A 22 0.56 -10.21 2.46
C GLY A 22 -0.52 -9.18 2.14
N ALA A 23 -0.17 -7.91 1.94
CA ALA A 23 -1.14 -6.83 1.66
C ALA A 23 -1.90 -7.03 0.34
N HIS A 24 -1.32 -7.74 -0.63
CA HIS A 24 -2.00 -8.11 -1.87
C HIS A 24 -3.21 -9.02 -1.64
N HIS A 25 -3.18 -9.90 -0.64
CA HIS A 25 -4.35 -10.71 -0.27
C HIS A 25 -5.44 -9.84 0.37
N VAL A 26 -5.05 -8.86 1.20
CA VAL A 26 -5.98 -7.87 1.79
C VAL A 26 -6.69 -7.07 0.69
N CYS A 27 -5.94 -6.56 -0.29
CA CYS A 27 -6.51 -5.87 -1.45
C CYS A 27 -7.52 -6.75 -2.20
N ASN A 28 -7.25 -8.05 -2.36
CA ASN A 28 -8.15 -8.98 -3.04
C ASN A 28 -9.50 -9.11 -2.33
N VAL A 29 -9.53 -9.10 -0.99
CA VAL A 29 -10.78 -9.10 -0.21
C VAL A 29 -11.60 -7.84 -0.52
N CYS A 30 -10.96 -6.67 -0.51
CA CYS A 30 -11.62 -5.40 -0.83
C CYS A 30 -12.19 -5.41 -2.26
N ILE A 31 -11.39 -5.83 -3.25
CA ILE A 31 -11.78 -5.87 -4.67
C ILE A 31 -12.97 -6.81 -4.89
N LYS A 32 -12.94 -8.01 -4.31
CA LYS A 32 -14.06 -8.96 -4.38
C LYS A 32 -15.33 -8.45 -3.69
N SER A 33 -15.17 -7.57 -2.71
CA SER A 33 -16.26 -6.88 -2.03
C SER A 33 -16.73 -5.61 -2.77
N GLY A 34 -16.31 -5.41 -4.02
CA GLY A 34 -16.69 -4.25 -4.85
C GLY A 34 -15.99 -2.94 -4.48
N ASN A 35 -14.93 -2.99 -3.68
CA ASN A 35 -14.20 -1.81 -3.22
C ASN A 35 -12.80 -1.74 -3.83
N SER A 36 -12.34 -0.54 -4.20
CA SER A 36 -10.97 -0.32 -4.68
C SER A 36 -10.45 1.05 -4.28
N CYS A 37 -9.27 1.08 -3.68
CA CYS A 37 -8.56 2.33 -3.38
C CYS A 37 -8.08 3.06 -4.65
N CYS A 38 -8.16 2.40 -5.82
CA CYS A 38 -7.84 2.98 -7.12
C CYS A 38 -9.09 3.40 -7.91
N PHE A 39 -10.26 3.56 -7.26
CA PHE A 39 -11.50 3.96 -7.92
C PHE A 39 -11.32 5.18 -8.83
N SER A 40 -11.90 5.13 -10.04
CA SER A 40 -11.75 6.15 -11.09
C SER A 40 -10.33 6.34 -11.65
N CYS A 41 -9.40 5.41 -11.42
CA CYS A 41 -8.11 5.39 -12.13
C CYS A 41 -8.24 4.66 -13.47
N GLN A 42 -7.69 5.22 -14.55
CA GLN A 42 -7.68 4.56 -15.87
C GLN A 42 -6.93 3.22 -15.91
N HIS A 43 -6.08 2.97 -14.91
CA HIS A 43 -5.33 1.71 -14.76
C HIS A 43 -6.02 0.72 -13.82
N LEU A 44 -7.22 1.02 -13.31
CA LEU A 44 -8.01 0.07 -12.55
C LEU A 44 -8.72 -0.88 -13.52
N GLN A 45 -8.56 -2.18 -13.31
CA GLN A 45 -9.36 -3.20 -13.96
C GLN A 45 -10.36 -3.79 -12.96
N ASP A 46 -11.63 -3.81 -13.33
CA ASP A 46 -12.71 -4.32 -12.47
C ASP A 46 -12.47 -5.79 -12.09
N GLY A 47 -12.67 -6.11 -10.81
CA GLY A 47 -12.45 -7.44 -10.26
C GLY A 47 -10.98 -7.89 -10.17
N VAL A 48 -10.03 -7.11 -10.69
CA VAL A 48 -8.59 -7.44 -10.68
C VAL A 48 -7.78 -6.46 -9.83
N GLY A 49 -8.08 -5.17 -9.91
CA GLY A 49 -7.35 -4.11 -9.21
C GLY A 49 -6.45 -3.26 -10.12
N CYS A 50 -5.54 -2.50 -9.52
CA CYS A 50 -4.67 -1.58 -10.24
C CYS A 50 -3.62 -2.33 -11.07
N GLN A 51 -3.54 -2.02 -12.37
CA GLN A 51 -2.61 -2.62 -13.32
C GLN A 51 -1.30 -1.83 -13.45
N LYS A 52 -1.25 -0.59 -12.96
CA LYS A 52 -0.04 0.25 -13.01
C LYS A 52 0.02 1.20 -11.83
N ARG A 53 1.00 0.98 -10.95
CA ARG A 53 1.34 1.90 -9.87
C ARG A 53 2.50 2.79 -10.30
N ASN A 54 2.44 4.04 -9.84
CA ASN A 54 3.52 5.01 -9.94
C ASN A 54 4.05 5.28 -8.52
N THR A 55 5.01 6.19 -8.36
CA THR A 55 5.61 6.52 -7.06
C THR A 55 4.55 6.90 -6.03
N ALA A 56 3.67 7.87 -6.34
CA ALA A 56 2.63 8.32 -5.42
C ALA A 56 1.60 7.23 -5.08
N CYS A 57 1.19 6.42 -6.06
CA CYS A 57 0.26 5.30 -5.84
C CYS A 57 0.89 4.15 -5.05
N THR A 58 2.23 4.05 -5.07
CA THR A 58 2.94 3.06 -4.28
C THR A 58 3.10 3.56 -2.86
N ALA A 59 3.53 4.80 -2.66
CA ALA A 59 3.72 5.44 -1.37
C ALA A 59 2.44 5.57 -0.54
N TRP A 60 1.34 5.93 -1.20
CA TRP A 60 0.07 6.16 -0.52
C TRP A 60 -0.59 4.86 -0.06
N LEU A 61 -0.95 4.82 1.22
CA LEU A 61 -1.70 3.74 1.84
C LEU A 61 -3.17 4.13 1.97
N CYS A 62 -4.09 3.24 1.59
CA CYS A 62 -5.49 3.39 2.00
C CYS A 62 -5.63 3.06 3.50
N GLY A 63 -6.76 3.43 4.13
CA GLY A 63 -6.97 3.23 5.57
C GLY A 63 -6.76 1.81 6.07
N ILE A 64 -7.24 0.78 5.33
CA ILE A 64 -6.99 -0.63 5.65
C ILE A 64 -5.51 -0.99 5.52
N GLN A 65 -4.79 -0.42 4.55
CA GLN A 65 -3.36 -0.64 4.40
C GLN A 65 -2.58 0.05 5.52
N SER A 66 -2.92 1.30 5.88
CA SER A 66 -2.33 1.99 7.02
C SER A 66 -2.52 1.21 8.32
N PHE A 67 -3.73 0.67 8.54
CA PHE A 67 -4.00 -0.24 9.64
C PHE A 67 -3.09 -1.48 9.61
N LEU A 68 -2.95 -2.16 8.48
CA LEU A 68 -2.04 -3.30 8.37
C LEU A 68 -0.60 -2.92 8.73
N PHE A 69 -0.09 -1.83 8.15
CA PHE A 69 1.27 -1.35 8.36
C PHE A 69 1.51 -0.98 9.82
N ASP A 70 0.55 -0.36 10.49
CA ASP A 70 0.59 -0.06 11.92
C ASP A 70 0.67 -1.33 12.77
N GLN A 71 -0.21 -2.31 12.50
CA GLN A 71 -0.28 -3.55 13.27
C GLN A 71 0.98 -4.41 13.17
N ILE A 72 1.77 -4.25 12.11
CA ILE A 72 3.07 -4.94 11.95
C ILE A 72 4.28 -4.04 12.31
N GLY A 73 4.05 -2.81 12.79
CA GLY A 73 5.09 -1.87 13.20
C GLY A 73 5.90 -1.27 12.04
N LEU A 74 5.36 -1.25 10.82
CA LEU A 74 6.04 -0.77 9.60
C LEU A 74 5.61 0.64 9.19
N LEU A 75 4.53 1.19 9.74
CA LEU A 75 3.94 2.45 9.27
C LEU A 75 4.90 3.64 9.33
N ASP A 76 5.62 3.83 10.45
CA ASP A 76 6.54 4.96 10.61
C ASP A 76 7.75 4.86 9.69
N GLU A 77 8.30 3.66 9.53
CA GLU A 77 9.43 3.41 8.61
C GLU A 77 9.00 3.63 7.16
N TRP A 78 7.80 3.16 6.79
CA TRP A 78 7.21 3.40 5.48
C TRP A 78 7.06 4.89 5.19
N ASN A 79 6.43 5.63 6.10
CA ASN A 79 6.22 7.08 5.94
C ASN A 79 7.56 7.82 5.88
N SER A 80 8.54 7.43 6.71
CA SER A 80 9.88 8.01 6.71
C SER A 80 10.58 7.79 5.37
N PHE A 81 10.56 6.55 4.85
CA PHE A 81 11.15 6.22 3.56
C PHE A 81 10.54 7.04 2.42
N TRP A 82 9.21 7.07 2.33
CA TRP A 82 8.54 7.80 1.25
C TRP A 82 8.65 9.31 1.39
N SER A 83 8.85 9.86 2.60
CA SER A 83 9.10 11.31 2.77
C SER A 83 10.37 11.80 2.07
N GLU A 84 11.32 10.90 1.80
CA GLU A 84 12.56 11.24 1.08
C GLU A 84 12.36 11.31 -0.44
N ILE A 85 11.26 10.77 -0.97
CA ILE A 85 11.05 10.63 -2.41
C ILE A 85 10.33 11.88 -2.96
N PRO A 86 10.99 12.72 -3.78
CA PRO A 86 10.39 13.93 -4.30
C PRO A 86 9.43 13.64 -5.46
N GLY A 87 8.58 14.60 -5.82
CA GLY A 87 7.78 14.52 -7.05
C GLY A 87 6.59 13.56 -7.01
N GLN A 88 6.25 13.04 -5.83
CA GLN A 88 5.01 12.31 -5.59
C GLN A 88 3.80 13.22 -5.82
N MET A 89 3.19 13.13 -7.01
CA MET A 89 1.86 13.72 -7.22
C MET A 89 0.84 12.65 -7.59
N PHE A 90 -0.34 12.76 -6.96
CA PHE A 90 -1.42 11.81 -7.12
C PHE A 90 -1.75 11.62 -8.61
N ARG A 91 -1.58 10.39 -9.11
CA ARG A 91 -1.81 9.98 -10.50
C ARG A 91 -0.97 10.69 -11.58
N ARG A 92 -0.12 11.66 -11.21
CA ARG A 92 0.79 12.40 -12.09
C ARG A 92 2.19 12.34 -11.49
N ASP A 93 2.84 11.20 -11.64
CA ASP A 93 4.17 11.01 -11.06
C ASP A 93 5.21 11.90 -11.75
N SER A 94 5.82 12.80 -10.98
CA SER A 94 6.91 13.69 -11.43
C SER A 94 8.24 13.36 -10.76
N THR A 95 8.31 12.19 -10.12
CA THR A 95 9.54 11.70 -9.49
C THR A 95 10.64 11.60 -10.57
N PRO A 96 11.81 12.21 -10.33
CA PRO A 96 12.95 12.12 -11.24
C PRO A 96 13.34 10.67 -11.51
N ASP A 97 13.96 10.38 -12.65
CA ASP A 97 14.35 9.01 -13.00
C ASP A 97 15.40 8.43 -12.03
N ASN A 98 16.23 9.30 -11.45
CA ASN A 98 17.16 8.94 -10.38
C ASN A 98 16.86 9.77 -9.13
N VAL A 99 16.77 9.11 -7.98
CA VAL A 99 16.45 9.70 -6.68
C VAL A 99 17.55 9.35 -5.69
N ARG A 100 17.85 10.28 -4.78
CA ARG A 100 18.77 10.01 -3.67
C ARG A 100 17.99 9.63 -2.41
N ILE A 101 18.30 8.46 -1.86
CA ILE A 101 17.70 7.95 -0.62
C ILE A 101 18.77 7.61 0.39
N LYS A 102 18.46 7.58 1.69
CA LYS A 102 19.42 7.10 2.70
C LYS A 102 19.65 5.59 2.61
N SER A 103 18.56 4.82 2.55
CA SER A 103 18.56 3.37 2.47
C SER A 103 17.17 2.84 2.11
N PHE A 104 17.11 1.63 1.57
CA PHE A 104 15.86 0.89 1.46
C PHE A 104 15.42 0.34 2.82
N ILE A 105 14.10 0.17 2.99
CA ILE A 105 13.50 -0.56 4.12
C ILE A 105 14.01 -2.00 4.12
N ASP A 106 14.44 -2.51 5.29
CA ASP A 106 14.95 -3.89 5.40
C ASP A 106 13.80 -4.90 5.41
N MET A 107 13.80 -5.76 4.39
CA MET A 107 12.74 -6.76 4.21
C MET A 107 12.99 -8.07 4.95
N LYS A 108 14.17 -8.29 5.56
CA LYS A 108 14.54 -9.59 6.16
C LYS A 108 13.60 -10.06 7.27
N LYS A 109 12.96 -9.12 7.96
CA LYS A 109 12.04 -9.39 9.07
C LYS A 109 10.57 -9.36 8.66
N LEU A 110 10.27 -9.02 7.40
CA LEU A 110 8.90 -8.96 6.92
C LEU A 110 8.38 -10.37 6.65
N ASP A 111 7.14 -10.61 7.04
CA ASP A 111 6.41 -11.83 6.73
C ASP A 111 4.93 -11.56 6.51
N SER A 112 4.25 -12.53 5.90
CA SER A 112 2.88 -12.37 5.45
C SER A 112 1.83 -12.65 6.53
N ARG A 113 2.21 -13.07 7.75
CA ARG A 113 1.27 -13.52 8.79
C ARG A 113 0.30 -12.42 9.20
N GLY A 114 0.80 -11.18 9.34
CA GLY A 114 -0.04 -10.02 9.66
C GLY A 114 -1.12 -9.77 8.58
N GLY A 115 -0.72 -9.83 7.30
CA GLY A 115 -1.65 -9.69 6.18
C GLY A 115 -2.67 -10.82 6.11
N LEU A 116 -2.25 -12.07 6.33
CA LEU A 116 -3.15 -13.24 6.31
C LEU A 116 -4.16 -13.20 7.46
N LEU A 117 -3.73 -12.81 8.67
CA LEU A 117 -4.63 -12.63 9.81
C LEU A 117 -5.66 -11.52 9.54
N LEU A 118 -5.24 -10.43 8.90
CA LEU A 118 -6.17 -9.36 8.51
C LEU A 118 -7.18 -9.86 7.46
N VAL A 119 -6.77 -10.69 6.51
CA VAL A 119 -7.69 -11.32 5.54
C VAL A 119 -8.77 -12.14 6.25
N GLU A 120 -8.41 -12.98 7.23
CA GLU A 120 -9.37 -13.75 8.01
C GLU A 120 -10.37 -12.86 8.74
N ARG A 121 -9.88 -11.78 9.37
CA ARG A 121 -10.73 -10.79 10.06
C ARG A 121 -11.67 -10.07 9.11
N LEU A 122 -11.19 -9.64 7.95
CA LEU A 122 -12.02 -8.97 6.96
C LEU A 122 -13.09 -9.91 6.38
N ASN A 123 -12.75 -11.17 6.11
CA ASN A 123 -13.72 -12.16 5.64
C ASN A 123 -14.81 -12.40 6.70
N SER A 124 -14.43 -12.54 7.97
CA SER A 124 -15.38 -12.70 9.07
C SER A 124 -16.30 -11.47 9.20
N TYR A 125 -15.72 -10.27 9.14
CA TYR A 125 -16.47 -9.00 9.15
C TYR A 125 -17.50 -8.93 8.02
N ILE A 126 -17.14 -9.34 6.80
CA ILE A 126 -18.07 -9.39 5.66
C ILE A 126 -19.17 -10.42 5.88
N GLN A 127 -18.85 -11.62 6.38
CA GLN A 127 -19.83 -12.67 6.66
C GLN A 127 -20.87 -12.24 7.69
N GLU A 128 -20.48 -11.38 8.63
CA GLU A 128 -21.37 -10.76 9.63
C GLU A 128 -22.18 -9.56 9.08
N GLY A 129 -22.08 -9.26 7.78
CA GLY A 129 -22.79 -8.16 7.13
C GLY A 129 -22.05 -6.81 7.16
N GLY A 130 -20.75 -6.83 7.46
CA GLY A 130 -19.89 -5.65 7.46
C GLY A 130 -19.70 -5.02 6.09
N ASP A 131 -19.55 -3.69 6.07
CA ASP A 131 -19.35 -2.88 4.86
C ASP A 131 -17.89 -2.42 4.79
N ILE A 132 -17.11 -3.04 3.90
CA ILE A 132 -15.69 -2.74 3.69
C ILE A 132 -15.47 -1.27 3.32
N GLY A 133 -16.37 -0.65 2.55
CA GLY A 133 -16.27 0.76 2.19
C GLY A 133 -16.46 1.68 3.38
N LYS A 134 -17.36 1.35 4.32
CA LYS A 134 -17.49 2.08 5.60
C LYS A 134 -16.26 1.89 6.49
N LEU A 135 -15.75 0.66 6.60
CA LEU A 135 -14.54 0.37 7.37
C LEU A 135 -13.34 1.15 6.83
N GLU A 136 -13.12 1.13 5.52
CA GLU A 136 -12.06 1.87 4.85
C GLU A 136 -12.16 3.38 5.12
N ARG A 137 -13.36 3.97 5.03
CA ARG A 137 -13.58 5.39 5.37
C ARG A 137 -13.30 5.70 6.84
N HIS A 138 -13.61 4.78 7.75
CA HIS A 138 -13.34 4.95 9.17
C HIS A 138 -11.83 4.91 9.46
N LEU A 139 -11.14 3.90 8.95
CA LEU A 139 -9.69 3.76 9.12
C LEU A 139 -8.94 4.90 8.44
N SER A 140 -9.38 5.33 7.25
CA SER A 140 -8.81 6.50 6.57
C SER A 140 -8.85 7.78 7.39
N LYS A 141 -9.82 7.97 8.29
CA LYS A 141 -9.88 9.12 9.22
C LYS A 141 -8.98 8.98 10.44
N THR A 142 -8.56 7.75 10.74
CA THR A 142 -7.71 7.46 11.90
C THR A 142 -6.23 7.60 11.52
N TYR A 143 -5.89 7.25 10.28
CA TYR A 143 -4.51 7.19 9.79
C TYR A 143 -4.12 8.32 8.83
N ASN A 144 -5.07 9.14 8.33
CA ASN A 144 -4.78 10.32 7.50
C ASN A 144 -5.23 11.61 8.18
#